data_AF-Q5XNU5-F1
#
_entry.id   AF-Q5XNU5-F1
#
_cell.length_a   1.000
_cell.length_b   1.000
_cell.length_c   1.000
_cell.angle_alpha   90.00
_cell.angle_beta   90.00
_cell.angle_gamma   90.00
#
_symmetry.space_group_name_H-M   'P 1'
#
loop_
_entity.id
_entity.type
_entity.pdbx_description
1 polymer ?
#
loop_
_entity_poly.entity_id
_entity_poly.type
_entity_poly.pdbx_seq_one_letter_code
_entity_poly.pdbx_strand_id
1 'polypeptide(L)'
;QLSGYHLQAGTLVLCHTRVACLSEDNFQQADRFLPDRWLEQRDENDNVVNKRAEPGASVVLPFGIGRRMCPGQKVIDIELTLLVAK
;
A
#
# COMPACT_ATOMS: atom_id res chain seq x y z
N GLN A 1 -5.60 18.17 -16.44
CA GLN A 1 -6.96 17.95 -15.93
C GLN A 1 -6.92 16.70 -15.04
N LEU A 2 -7.59 16.70 -13.89
CA LEU A 2 -7.65 15.56 -12.97
C LEU A 2 -9.12 15.38 -12.57
N SER A 3 -9.76 14.28 -12.98
CA SER A 3 -11.20 14.03 -12.70
C SER A 3 -12.12 15.23 -13.01
N GLY A 4 -11.88 15.91 -14.13
CA GLY A 4 -12.62 17.12 -14.52
C GLY A 4 -12.08 18.44 -13.95
N TYR A 5 -11.23 18.41 -12.92
CA TYR A 5 -10.60 19.61 -12.35
C TYR A 5 -9.46 20.13 -13.23
N HIS A 6 -9.48 21.44 -13.51
CA HIS A 6 -8.37 22.13 -14.17
C HIS A 6 -7.39 22.64 -13.10
N LEU A 7 -6.14 22.20 -13.19
CA LEU A 7 -5.07 22.57 -12.25
C LEU A 7 -4.27 23.74 -12.82
N GLN A 8 -4.19 24.84 -12.08
CA GLN A 8 -3.38 26.00 -12.44
C GLN A 8 -1.89 25.71 -12.21
N ALA A 9 -1.03 26.35 -12.99
CA ALA A 9 0.42 26.25 -12.79
C ALA A 9 0.80 26.68 -11.36
N GLY A 10 1.72 25.92 -10.73
CA GLY A 10 2.13 26.13 -9.34
C GLY A 10 1.22 25.48 -8.29
N THR A 11 0.12 24.81 -8.70
CA THR A 11 -0.71 24.04 -7.76
C THR A 11 0.07 22.88 -7.17
N LEU A 12 0.18 22.84 -5.84
CA LEU A 12 0.68 21.68 -5.12
C LEU A 12 -0.38 20.57 -5.15
N VAL A 13 -0.01 19.40 -5.63
CA VAL A 13 -0.84 18.20 -5.60
C VAL A 13 -0.20 17.19 -4.68
N LEU A 14 -0.96 16.66 -3.72
CA LEU A 14 -0.49 15.68 -2.75
C LEU A 14 -1.47 14.51 -2.66
N CYS A 15 -0.92 13.29 -2.61
CA CYS A 15 -1.69 12.08 -2.38
C CYS A 15 -1.61 11.73 -0.89
N HIS A 16 -2.74 11.79 -0.18
CA HIS A 16 -2.81 11.42 1.23
C HIS A 16 -2.94 9.91 1.41
N THR A 17 -1.84 9.18 1.19
CA THR A 17 -1.81 7.69 1.30
C THR A 17 -2.28 7.19 2.66
N ARG A 18 -1.92 7.88 3.75
CA ARG A 18 -2.38 7.53 5.11
C ARG A 18 -3.91 7.60 5.23
N VAL A 19 -4.54 8.63 4.68
CA VAL A 19 -6.01 8.78 4.74
C VAL A 19 -6.65 7.67 3.91
N ALA A 20 -6.12 7.38 2.72
CA ALA A 20 -6.62 6.29 1.89
C ALA A 20 -6.48 4.92 2.59
N CYS A 21 -5.38 4.68 3.30
CA CYS A 21 -5.15 3.44 4.05
C CYS A 21 -6.08 3.26 5.26
N LEU A 22 -6.63 4.35 5.80
CA LEU A 22 -7.55 4.34 6.94
C LEU A 22 -9.03 4.46 6.52
N SER A 23 -9.33 4.38 5.21
CA SER A 23 -10.71 4.40 4.71
C SER A 23 -11.26 2.98 4.56
N GLU A 24 -12.48 2.77 5.06
CA GLU A 24 -13.26 1.54 4.84
C GLU A 24 -13.59 1.29 3.36
N ASP A 25 -13.49 2.32 2.50
CA ASP A 25 -13.62 2.15 1.05
C ASP A 25 -12.48 1.31 0.44
N ASN A 26 -11.32 1.26 1.12
CA ASN A 26 -10.12 0.57 0.65
C ASN A 26 -9.78 -0.67 1.49
N PHE A 27 -10.07 -0.63 2.79
CA PHE A 27 -9.68 -1.68 3.74
C PHE A 27 -10.82 -1.98 4.72
N GLN A 28 -11.25 -3.24 4.81
CA GLN A 28 -12.21 -3.62 5.84
C GLN A 28 -11.58 -3.50 7.24
N GLN A 29 -12.27 -2.88 8.21
CA GLN A 29 -11.71 -2.66 9.55
C GLN A 29 -10.36 -1.89 9.47
N ALA A 30 -10.35 -0.79 8.72
CA ALA A 30 -9.16 -0.02 8.36
C ALA A 30 -8.42 0.56 9.58
N ASP A 31 -9.11 0.73 10.70
CA ASP A 31 -8.57 1.21 11.97
C ASP A 31 -7.90 0.11 12.82
N ARG A 32 -8.04 -1.16 12.43
CA ARG A 32 -7.49 -2.31 13.16
C ARG A 32 -6.18 -2.79 12.55
N PHE A 33 -5.24 -3.13 13.43
CA PHE A 33 -4.04 -3.86 13.04
C PHE A 33 -4.39 -5.32 12.73
N LEU A 34 -4.43 -5.67 11.44
CA LEU A 34 -4.73 -7.00 10.95
C LEU A 34 -3.57 -7.50 10.07
N PRO A 35 -2.59 -8.23 10.63
CA PRO A 35 -1.41 -8.68 9.88
C PRO A 35 -1.78 -9.69 8.78
N ASP A 36 -2.80 -10.52 9.00
CA ASP A 36 -3.23 -11.56 8.06
C ASP A 36 -3.73 -11.01 6.72
N ARG A 37 -4.11 -9.72 6.66
CA ARG A 37 -4.52 -9.05 5.40
C ARG A 37 -3.42 -9.01 4.34
N TRP A 38 -2.16 -9.24 4.73
CA TRP A 38 -1.02 -9.27 3.82
C TRP A 38 -0.60 -10.69 3.41
N LEU A 39 -1.23 -11.72 3.96
CA LEU A 39 -0.93 -13.10 3.62
C LEU A 39 -1.65 -13.52 2.33
N GLU A 40 -1.06 -14.48 1.61
CA GLU A 40 -1.68 -15.08 0.43
C GLU A 40 -2.94 -15.84 0.85
N GLN A 41 -4.04 -15.62 0.12
CA GLN A 41 -5.23 -16.45 0.28
C GLN A 41 -5.12 -17.66 -0.63
N ARG A 42 -5.39 -18.84 -0.05
CA ARG A 42 -5.28 -20.14 -0.70
C ARG A 42 -6.59 -20.89 -0.66
N ASP A 43 -6.86 -21.68 -1.69
CA ASP A 43 -8.04 -22.56 -1.73
C ASP A 43 -7.78 -23.88 -0.98
N GLU A 44 -8.79 -24.74 -0.98
CA GLU A 44 -8.76 -26.08 -0.37
C GLU A 44 -7.67 -26.99 -0.95
N ASN A 45 -7.17 -26.68 -2.14
CA ASN A 45 -6.13 -27.42 -2.86
C ASN A 45 -4.76 -26.71 -2.80
N ASP A 46 -4.59 -25.75 -1.88
CA ASP A 46 -3.37 -24.95 -1.68
C ASP A 46 -2.97 -24.06 -2.89
N ASN A 47 -3.89 -23.78 -3.81
CA ASN A 47 -3.63 -22.83 -4.89
C ASN A 47 -3.79 -21.39 -4.41
N VAL A 48 -2.89 -20.50 -4.81
CA VAL A 48 -2.99 -19.06 -4.52
C VAL A 48 -4.16 -18.45 -5.29
N VAL A 49 -5.22 -18.08 -4.57
CA VAL A 49 -6.43 -17.45 -5.11
C VAL A 49 -6.27 -15.94 -5.17
N ASN A 50 -5.55 -15.37 -4.20
CA ASN A 50 -5.29 -13.94 -4.16
C ASN A 50 -3.92 -13.62 -3.53
N LYS A 51 -3.06 -12.95 -4.32
CA LYS A 51 -1.74 -12.46 -3.86
C LYS A 51 -1.82 -11.20 -3.00
N ARG A 52 -2.95 -10.50 -3.02
CA ARG A 52 -3.23 -9.28 -2.24
C ARG A 52 -4.66 -9.36 -1.74
N ALA A 53 -4.85 -9.91 -0.55
CA ALA A 53 -6.17 -10.22 0.01
C ALA A 53 -7.13 -9.02 -0.02
N GLU A 54 -6.61 -7.79 0.01
CA GLU A 54 -7.42 -6.58 0.08
C GLU A 54 -7.44 -5.74 -1.21
N PRO A 55 -8.64 -5.24 -1.62
CA PRO A 55 -8.79 -4.35 -2.77
C PRO A 55 -7.90 -3.09 -2.71
N GLY A 56 -7.75 -2.51 -1.52
CA GLY A 56 -6.98 -1.30 -1.29
C GLY A 56 -5.46 -1.46 -1.29
N ALA A 57 -4.91 -2.67 -1.45
CA ALA A 57 -3.47 -2.90 -1.33
C ALA A 57 -2.59 -2.02 -2.23
N SER A 58 -3.12 -1.52 -3.37
CA SER A 58 -2.42 -0.62 -4.28
C SER A 58 -2.18 0.79 -3.73
N VAL A 59 -2.95 1.24 -2.73
CA VAL A 59 -2.78 2.58 -2.12
C VAL A 59 -1.77 2.59 -0.98
N VAL A 60 -1.27 1.42 -0.56
CA VAL A 60 -0.22 1.30 0.46
C VAL A 60 1.14 1.57 -0.18
N LEU A 61 1.61 2.80 -0.02
CA LEU A 61 2.85 3.29 -0.62
C LEU A 61 3.77 3.92 0.44
N PRO A 62 4.28 3.15 1.43
CA PRO A 62 5.11 3.67 2.51
C PRO A 62 6.42 4.31 2.02
N PHE A 63 6.90 3.86 0.86
CA PHE A 63 8.08 4.40 0.18
C PHE A 63 7.73 5.20 -1.08
N GLY A 64 6.45 5.52 -1.31
CA GLY A 64 5.99 6.16 -2.53
C GLY A 64 6.12 5.26 -3.78
N ILE A 65 5.96 5.85 -4.95
CA ILE A 65 6.06 5.18 -6.26
C ILE A 65 6.58 6.15 -7.32
N GLY A 66 7.18 5.61 -8.37
CA GLY A 66 7.67 6.39 -9.52
C GLY A 66 8.87 7.26 -9.16
N ARG A 67 8.96 8.46 -9.76
CA ARG A 67 10.17 9.30 -9.68
C ARG A 67 10.46 9.87 -8.28
N ARG A 68 9.50 9.81 -7.37
CA ARG A 68 9.58 10.34 -6.00
C ARG A 68 9.58 9.22 -4.95
N MET A 69 9.83 7.98 -5.37
CA MET A 69 9.97 6.86 -4.43
C MET A 69 11.21 7.04 -3.56
N CYS A 70 11.16 6.51 -2.34
CA CYS A 70 12.28 6.53 -1.40
C CYS A 70 13.46 5.75 -1.98
N PRO A 71 14.65 6.37 -2.12
CA PRO A 71 15.83 5.67 -2.64
C PRO A 71 16.32 4.56 -1.68
N GLY A 72 15.95 4.64 -0.39
CA GLY A 72 16.34 3.68 0.64
C GLY A 72 15.45 2.44 0.73
N GLN A 73 14.40 2.29 -0.11
CA GLN A 73 13.45 1.17 0.00
C GLN A 73 14.16 -0.20 0.06
N LYS A 74 15.10 -0.45 -0.85
CA LYS A 74 15.82 -1.73 -0.90
C LYS A 74 16.68 -1.99 0.34
N VAL A 75 17.25 -0.93 0.93
CA VAL A 75 18.03 -1.06 2.16
C VAL A 75 17.11 -1.46 3.30
N ILE A 76 15.97 -0.80 3.45
CA ILE A 76 15.00 -1.12 4.50
C ILE A 76 14.41 -2.53 4.32
N ASP A 77 14.15 -2.97 3.09
CA ASP A 77 13.67 -4.33 2.84
C ASP A 77 14.67 -5.38 3.36
N ILE A 78 15.97 -5.17 3.17
CA ILE A 78 17.03 -6.04 3.69
C ILE A 78 17.10 -5.97 5.22
N GLU A 79 17.19 -4.77 5.78
CA GLU A 79 17.33 -4.58 7.24
C GLU A 79 16.12 -5.14 8.00
N LEU A 80 14.90 -4.94 7.51
CA LEU A 80 13.69 -5.47 8.13
C LEU A 80 13.66 -7.00 8.06
N THR A 81 14.05 -7.58 6.92
CA THR A 81 14.14 -9.04 6.77
C THR A 81 15.15 -9.64 7.75
N LEU A 82 16.33 -9.03 7.87
CA LEU A 82 17.37 -9.47 8.81
C LEU A 82 16.93 -9.34 10.27
N LEU A 83 16.15 -8.30 10.59
CA LEU A 83 15.64 -8.07 11.93
C LEU A 83 14.57 -9.10 12.33
N VAL A 84 13.69 -9.50 11.40
CA VAL A 84 12.62 -10.47 11.67
C VAL A 84 13.11 -11.93 11.63
N ALA A 85 14.15 -12.24 10.85
CA ALA A 85 14.68 -13.60 10.72
C ALA A 85 15.57 -14.07 11.90
N LYS A 86 15.94 -13.16 12.79
CA LYS A 86 16.74 -13.44 14.00
C LYS A 86 15.84 -13.65 15.20
#